data_AF-A0A960W437-F1
#
_entry.id   AF-A0A960W437-F1
#
_cell.length_a   1.000
_cell.length_b   1.000
_cell.length_c   1.000
_cell.angle_alpha   90.00
_cell.angle_beta   90.00
_cell.angle_gamma   90.00
#
_symmetry.space_group_name_H-M   'P 1'
#
loop_
_entity.id
_entity.type
_entity.pdbx_description
1 polymer ?
#
loop_
_entity_poly.entity_id
_entity_poly.type
_entity_poly.pdbx_seq_one_letter_code
_entity_poly.pdbx_strand_id
1 'polypeptide(L)' 'MNIDERKDFILFRLKEAEESYKDAVLLFHNKSYRSSTNRAYYSMFYGVTAKRYNKK' A
#
# COMPACT_ATOMS: atom_id res chain seq x y z
N MET A 1 13.33 -14.06 -9.49
CA MET A 1 11.93 -13.69 -9.73
C MET A 1 11.74 -13.57 -11.23
N ASN A 2 10.95 -14.45 -11.83
CA ASN A 2 10.61 -14.34 -13.26
C ASN A 2 9.65 -13.15 -13.48
N ILE A 3 9.30 -12.88 -14.74
CA ILE A 3 8.44 -11.74 -15.11
C ILE A 3 7.03 -11.83 -14.49
N ASP A 4 6.46 -13.04 -14.41
CA ASP A 4 5.12 -13.27 -13.88
C ASP A 4 5.10 -13.16 -12.35
N GLU A 5 6.07 -13.76 -11.67
CA GLU A 5 6.24 -13.60 -10.21
C GLU A 5 6.43 -12.13 -9.82
N ARG A 6 7.09 -11.34 -10.68
CA ARG A 6 7.24 -9.90 -10.47
C ARG A 6 5.91 -9.18 -10.59
N LYS A 7 5.10 -9.49 -11.61
CA LYS A 7 3.79 -8.88 -11.82
C LYS A 7 2.87 -9.20 -10.65
N ASP A 8 2.85 -10.45 -10.21
CA ASP A 8 2.06 -10.89 -9.05
C ASP A 8 2.49 -10.17 -7.78
N PHE A 9 3.80 -10.02 -7.56
CA PHE A 9 4.31 -9.23 -6.44
C PHE A 9 3.89 -7.75 -6.53
N ILE A 10 3.97 -7.13 -7.71
CA ILE A 10 3.53 -5.73 -7.89
C ILE A 10 2.04 -5.59 -7.60
N LEU A 11 1.20 -6.48 -8.14
CA LEU A 11 -0.24 -6.48 -7.90
C LEU A 11 -0.57 -6.67 -6.43
N PHE A 12 0.09 -7.62 -5.77
CA PHE A 12 -0.05 -7.85 -4.33
C PHE A 12 0.26 -6.57 -3.54
N ARG A 13 1.37 -5.88 -3.84
CA ARG A 13 1.74 -4.63 -3.14
C ARG A 13 0.77 -3.48 -3.42
N LEU A 14 0.21 -3.40 -4.61
CA LEU A 14 -0.82 -2.40 -4.92
C LEU A 14 -2.12 -2.69 -4.16
N LYS A 15 -2.50 -3.95 -4.01
CA LYS A 15 -3.65 -4.36 -3.19
C LYS A 15 -3.45 -3.98 -1.72
N GLU A 16 -2.27 -4.28 -1.16
CA GLU A 16 -1.92 -3.89 0.21
C GLU A 16 -1.96 -2.36 0.41
N ALA A 17 -1.54 -1.61 -0.61
CA ALA A 17 -1.60 -0.14 -0.59
C ALA A 17 -3.04 0.36 -0.55
N GLU A 18 -3.93 -0.24 -1.36
CA GLU A 18 -5.35 0.10 -1.41
C GLU A 18 -6.07 -0.23 -0.09
N GLU A 19 -5.83 -1.42 0.47
CA GLU A 19 -6.42 -1.85 1.74
C GLU A 19 -5.95 -0.94 2.89
N SER A 20 -4.65 -0.62 2.95
CA SER A 20 -4.12 0.32 3.94
C SER A 20 -4.72 1.72 3.81
N TYR A 21 -5.06 2.16 2.60
CA TYR A 21 -5.73 3.44 2.40
C TYR A 21 -7.19 3.41 2.89
N LYS A 22 -7.93 2.34 2.59
CA LYS A 22 -9.30 2.14 3.10
C LYS A 22 -9.32 2.19 4.63
N ASP A 23 -8.39 1.50 5.28
CA ASP A 23 -8.21 1.55 6.73
C ASP A 23 -7.91 2.97 7.24
N ALA A 24 -7.03 3.70 6.54
CA ALA A 24 -6.69 5.06 6.91
C ALA A 24 -7.91 5.99 6.88
N VAL A 25 -8.78 5.85 5.87
CA VAL A 25 -10.03 6.60 5.73
C VAL A 25 -11.01 6.25 6.85
N LEU A 26 -11.21 4.97 7.16
CA LEU A 26 -12.06 4.52 8.27
C LEU A 26 -11.58 5.10 9.62
N LEU A 27 -10.28 5.03 9.89
CA LEU A 27 -9.68 5.57 11.11
C LEU A 27 -9.79 7.10 11.19
N PHE A 28 -9.70 7.78 10.05
CA PHE A 28 -9.87 9.22 9.97
C PHE A 28 -11.28 9.63 10.38
N HIS A 29 -12.31 8.97 9.81
CA HIS A 29 -13.71 9.22 10.17
C HIS A 29 -13.99 8.91 11.64
N ASN A 30 -13.30 7.92 12.22
CA ASN A 30 -13.37 7.60 13.64
C ASN A 30 -12.52 8.51 14.53
N LYS A 31 -11.98 9.61 14.00
CA LYS A 31 -11.11 10.59 14.71
C LYS A 31 -9.83 9.98 15.30
N SER A 32 -9.44 8.78 14.86
CA SER A 32 -8.20 8.11 15.26
C SER A 32 -7.05 8.58 14.38
N TYR A 33 -6.73 9.88 14.44
CA TYR A 33 -5.83 10.53 13.48
C TYR A 33 -4.41 9.96 13.47
N ARG A 34 -3.87 9.58 14.64
CA ARG A 34 -2.55 8.94 14.74
C ARG A 34 -2.52 7.61 13.99
N SER A 35 -3.54 6.77 14.20
CA SER A 35 -3.68 5.48 13.55
C SER A 35 -3.93 5.63 12.05
N SER A 36 -4.78 6.60 11.66
CA SER A 36 -5.04 6.95 10.27
C SER A 36 -3.76 7.37 9.54
N THR A 37 -2.96 8.25 10.15
CA THR A 37 -1.68 8.71 9.58
C THR A 37 -0.70 7.54 9.40
N ASN A 38 -0.65 6.63 10.37
CA ASN A 38 0.18 5.42 10.27
C ASN A 38 -0.25 4.54 9.08
N ARG A 39 -1.56 4.28 8.93
CA ARG A 39 -2.09 3.50 7.80
C ARG A 39 -1.87 4.19 6.45
N ALA A 40 -2.02 5.51 6.39
CA ALA A 40 -1.72 6.29 5.19
C ALA A 40 -0.24 6.19 4.79
N TYR A 41 0.68 6.23 5.77
CA TYR A 41 2.11 6.01 5.54
C TYR A 41 2.39 4.63 4.91
N TYR A 42 1.80 3.56 5.45
CA TYR A 42 1.99 2.21 4.90
C TYR A 42 1.38 2.05 3.51
N SER A 43 0.23 2.68 3.24
CA SER A 43 -0.34 2.72 1.89
C SER A 43 0.66 3.30 0.87
N MET A 44 1.25 4.45 1.18
CA MET A 44 2.25 5.08 0.31
C MET A 44 3.52 4.23 0.19
N PHE A 45 3.99 3.64 1.29
CA PHE A 45 5.17 2.75 1.29
C PHE A 45 4.96 1.55 0.35
N TYR A 46 3.79 0.92 0.42
CA TYR A 46 3.43 -0.21 -0.45
C TYR A 46 3.35 0.20 -1.93
N GLY A 47 2.76 1.36 -2.25
CA GLY A 47 2.71 1.89 -3.61
C GLY A 47 4.10 2.23 -4.19
N VAL A 48 4.96 2.91 -3.41
CA VAL A 48 6.32 3.26 -3.86
C VAL A 48 7.18 2.02 -4.04
N THR A 49 7.06 1.05 -3.13
CA THR A 49 7.81 -0.21 -3.26
C THR A 49 7.34 -1.01 -4.48
N ALA A 50 6.04 -1.09 -4.76
CA ALA A 50 5.53 -1.72 -6.00
C ALA A 50 6.17 -1.11 -7.26
N LYS A 51 6.22 0.24 -7.33
CA LYS A 51 6.85 0.96 -8.45
C LYS A 51 8.34 0.65 -8.62
N ARG A 52 9.07 0.46 -7.52
CA ARG A 52 10.51 0.17 -7.55
C ARG A 52 10.81 -1.19 -8.19
N TYR A 53 9.93 -2.17 -8.03
CA TYR A 53 10.08 -3.49 -8.67
C TYR A 53 9.75 -3.46 -10.16
N ASN A 54 8.95 -2.51 -10.64
CA ASN A 54 8.67 -2.36 -12.07
C ASN A 54 9.88 -1.85 -12.88
N LYS A 55 10.84 -1.16 -12.24
CA LYS A 55 12.01 -0.54 -12.91
C LYS A 55 13.25 -1.41 -13.04
N LYS A 56 13.30 -2.60 -12.42
CA LYS A 56 14.44 -3.52 -12.52
C LYS A 56 14.25 -4.49 -13.69
#